data_AF-A0A9D2J6R8-F1
#
_entry.id   AF-A0A9D2J6R8-F1
#
_cell.length_a   1.000
_cell.length_b   1.000
_cell.length_c   1.000
_cell.angle_alpha   90.00
_cell.angle_beta   90.00
_cell.angle_gamma   90.00
#
_symmetry.space_group_name_H-M   'P 1'
#
loop_
_entity.id
_entity.type
_entity.pdbx_description
1 polymer ?
#
loop_
_entity_poly.entity_id
_entity_poly.type
_entity_poly.pdbx_seq_one_letter_code
_entity_poly.pdbx_strand_id
1 'polypeptide(L)'
;MGRLKKSVAGATLCAGVVFGCMAMAFPTSAADAASTSLQDIGTQKVSVQAKKMNKKNWYKKVLKRQKGSYKVRCWNYQYSYAYKTIRTNVSSYSYYKAADINKDGTKELLLSTNSTGRGYQSKVLVLTFRKGKVKPLIAFEELRNGLFLRGKKMYAQVGGSTESIITGYKVNKGKAKQFVKLERLRRWPNGSSDAVTTYWKNGAQITETQYNAECMKSVAYRTPLSFSRFN
;
A
#
# COMPACT_ATOMS: atom_id res chain seq x y z
N MET A 1 34.01 39.99 5.95
CA MET A 1 33.94 41.27 5.22
C MET A 1 34.37 41.03 3.78
N GLY A 2 33.58 41.50 2.78
CA GLY A 2 33.98 41.82 1.38
C GLY A 2 34.53 40.70 0.47
N ARG A 3 34.44 40.75 -0.87
CA ARG A 3 33.73 41.58 -1.88
C ARG A 3 33.66 40.69 -3.15
N LEU A 4 32.52 40.48 -3.83
CA LEU A 4 32.14 41.04 -5.16
C LEU A 4 33.30 41.09 -6.22
N LYS A 5 33.13 40.81 -7.53
CA LYS A 5 31.97 40.49 -8.39
C LYS A 5 32.42 40.03 -9.83
N LYS A 6 31.57 39.25 -10.52
CA LYS A 6 31.24 39.17 -11.98
C LYS A 6 32.29 39.46 -13.08
N SER A 7 32.31 38.58 -14.09
CA SER A 7 32.61 38.84 -15.52
C SER A 7 32.15 37.63 -16.38
N VAL A 8 31.64 37.68 -17.62
CA VAL A 8 30.99 38.73 -18.45
C VAL A 8 29.91 38.05 -19.36
N ALA A 9 29.17 38.83 -20.15
CA ALA A 9 28.10 38.46 -21.09
C ALA A 9 28.57 38.03 -22.51
N GLY A 10 27.62 37.60 -23.35
CA GLY A 10 27.83 37.38 -24.80
C GLY A 10 26.54 36.93 -25.49
N ALA A 11 25.80 37.87 -26.07
CA ALA A 11 24.61 37.61 -26.89
C ALA A 11 24.61 38.59 -28.08
N THR A 12 24.42 38.06 -29.30
CA THR A 12 24.17 38.85 -30.51
C THR A 12 23.22 38.09 -31.44
N LEU A 13 22.48 38.84 -32.26
CA LEU A 13 21.32 38.43 -33.06
C LEU A 13 21.49 38.95 -34.52
N CYS A 14 20.46 38.79 -35.35
CA CYS A 14 20.30 39.24 -36.76
C CYS A 14 20.97 38.31 -37.82
N ALA A 15 20.37 37.86 -38.94
CA ALA A 15 19.15 38.16 -39.75
C ALA A 15 19.36 39.00 -41.04
N GLY A 16 18.84 38.49 -42.18
CA GLY A 16 18.79 39.13 -43.51
C GLY A 16 19.85 38.63 -44.53
N VAL A 17 19.67 38.65 -45.87
CA VAL A 17 18.54 38.98 -46.80
C VAL A 17 18.68 38.18 -48.13
N VAL A 18 17.57 38.11 -48.89
CA VAL A 18 17.21 37.47 -50.19
C VAL A 18 17.93 38.02 -51.47
N PHE A 19 18.08 37.24 -52.58
CA PHE A 19 17.58 37.57 -53.96
C PHE A 19 17.88 36.58 -55.13
N GLY A 20 16.98 36.58 -56.15
CA GLY A 20 17.17 36.10 -57.55
C GLY A 20 16.54 34.74 -57.91
N CYS A 21 15.92 34.49 -59.09
CA CYS A 21 15.44 35.33 -60.20
C CYS A 21 14.23 34.64 -60.94
N MET A 22 13.74 35.16 -62.09
CA MET A 22 12.35 35.02 -62.58
C MET A 22 12.19 34.44 -64.02
N ALA A 23 10.96 33.98 -64.37
CA ALA A 23 10.32 33.72 -65.70
C ALA A 23 9.98 32.24 -66.04
N MET A 24 9.02 31.87 -66.94
CA MET A 24 7.60 32.24 -67.18
C MET A 24 7.07 31.49 -68.43
N ALA A 25 6.02 30.65 -68.35
CA ALA A 25 5.23 30.15 -69.50
C ALA A 25 3.91 29.44 -69.07
N PHE A 26 2.87 29.49 -69.92
CA PHE A 26 1.54 28.83 -69.78
C PHE A 26 1.21 28.01 -71.08
N PRO A 27 -0.02 27.48 -71.32
CA PRO A 27 -0.58 26.24 -70.76
C PRO A 27 -1.12 25.25 -71.83
N THR A 28 -1.35 23.98 -71.48
CA THR A 28 -2.14 23.00 -72.30
C THR A 28 -2.91 21.99 -71.41
N SER A 29 -3.73 21.12 -72.01
CA SER A 29 -5.06 20.77 -71.50
C SER A 29 -5.41 19.26 -71.36
N ALA A 30 -6.44 19.01 -70.55
CA ALA A 30 -7.47 17.95 -70.64
C ALA A 30 -7.22 16.51 -70.10
N ALA A 31 -8.22 16.10 -69.30
CA ALA A 31 -8.85 14.76 -69.14
C ALA A 31 -8.17 13.59 -68.38
N ASP A 32 -8.92 13.11 -67.38
CA ASP A 32 -9.10 11.74 -66.84
C ASP A 32 -7.92 10.77 -66.64
N ALA A 33 -7.71 10.42 -65.36
CA ALA A 33 -7.96 9.05 -64.87
C ALA A 33 -7.97 9.01 -63.33
N ALA A 34 -8.90 8.25 -62.74
CA ALA A 34 -8.98 8.08 -61.28
C ALA A 34 -7.91 7.10 -60.76
N SER A 35 -7.27 7.44 -59.63
CA SER A 35 -6.49 6.50 -58.82
C SER A 35 -6.60 6.85 -57.33
N THR A 36 -7.20 5.94 -56.58
CA THR A 36 -7.62 6.15 -55.18
C THR A 36 -6.42 6.10 -54.24
N SER A 37 -5.96 7.24 -53.72
CA SER A 37 -4.95 7.27 -52.65
C SER A 37 -5.61 7.36 -51.27
N LEU A 38 -5.67 6.22 -50.58
CA LEU A 38 -6.07 6.13 -49.17
C LEU A 38 -4.99 6.73 -48.26
N GLN A 39 -5.06 8.02 -47.93
CA GLN A 39 -4.23 8.59 -46.86
C GLN A 39 -4.99 9.52 -45.90
N ASP A 40 -4.55 9.46 -44.65
CA ASP A 40 -4.85 10.32 -43.52
C ASP A 40 -6.23 10.25 -42.83
N ILE A 41 -6.63 9.03 -42.44
CA ILE A 41 -7.34 8.87 -41.15
C ILE A 41 -6.33 9.16 -40.04
N GLY A 42 -6.21 10.44 -39.69
CA GLY A 42 -5.27 10.92 -38.68
C GLY A 42 -5.37 10.12 -37.39
N THR A 43 -4.29 9.39 -37.06
CA THR A 43 -4.24 8.54 -35.87
C THR A 43 -4.24 9.42 -34.62
N GLN A 44 -5.43 9.72 -34.09
CA GLN A 44 -5.55 10.36 -32.79
C GLN A 44 -4.93 9.43 -31.74
N LYS A 45 -3.71 9.78 -31.31
CA LYS A 45 -3.13 9.29 -30.07
C LYS A 45 -3.99 9.80 -28.92
N VAL A 46 -5.07 9.07 -28.62
CA VAL A 46 -5.85 9.23 -27.40
C VAL A 46 -4.93 8.89 -26.24
N SER A 47 -4.20 9.91 -25.77
CA SER A 47 -3.41 9.79 -24.55
C SER A 47 -4.38 9.67 -23.39
N VAL A 48 -4.70 8.43 -23.01
CA VAL A 48 -5.57 8.13 -21.88
C VAL A 48 -4.82 8.54 -20.60
N GLN A 49 -4.88 9.83 -20.28
CA GLN A 49 -4.39 10.36 -19.01
C GLN A 49 -5.02 9.53 -17.89
N ALA A 50 -4.19 8.75 -17.19
CA ALA A 50 -4.66 7.77 -16.23
C ALA A 50 -5.44 8.47 -15.10
N LYS A 51 -6.79 8.45 -15.21
CA LYS A 51 -7.74 9.28 -14.46
C LYS A 51 -7.43 9.29 -12.95
N LYS A 52 -6.71 10.35 -12.54
CA LYS A 52 -6.02 10.49 -11.24
C LYS A 52 -6.91 10.00 -10.11
N MET A 53 -6.43 9.07 -9.29
CA MET A 53 -7.24 8.52 -8.22
C MET A 53 -7.49 9.59 -7.14
N ASN A 54 -8.73 9.68 -6.68
CA ASN A 54 -9.16 10.65 -5.66
C ASN A 54 -9.04 10.01 -4.26
N LYS A 55 -8.41 10.72 -3.31
CA LYS A 55 -8.23 10.28 -1.91
C LYS A 55 -9.53 9.81 -1.24
N LYS A 56 -10.70 10.38 -1.57
CA LYS A 56 -11.99 9.99 -0.95
C LYS A 56 -12.51 8.62 -1.40
N ASN A 57 -12.23 8.18 -2.64
CA ASN A 57 -12.89 7.01 -3.27
C ASN A 57 -11.92 6.02 -3.95
N TRP A 58 -10.61 6.12 -3.71
CA TRP A 58 -9.60 5.24 -4.33
C TRP A 58 -9.87 3.74 -4.08
N TYR A 59 -10.32 3.40 -2.87
CA TYR A 59 -10.56 2.01 -2.46
C TYR A 59 -11.68 1.36 -3.27
N LYS A 60 -12.75 2.11 -3.60
CA LYS A 60 -13.83 1.66 -4.49
C LYS A 60 -13.31 1.31 -5.88
N LYS A 61 -12.30 2.04 -6.40
CA LYS A 61 -11.66 1.71 -7.69
C LYS A 61 -10.82 0.43 -7.63
N VAL A 62 -10.19 0.12 -6.49
CA VAL A 62 -9.47 -1.15 -6.29
C VAL A 62 -10.46 -2.31 -6.23
N LEU A 63 -11.52 -2.17 -5.43
CA LEU A 63 -12.59 -3.16 -5.29
C LEU A 63 -13.31 -3.45 -6.62
N LYS A 64 -13.67 -2.42 -7.40
CA LYS A 64 -14.29 -2.62 -8.74
C LYS A 64 -13.35 -3.28 -9.75
N ARG A 65 -12.03 -3.08 -9.63
CA ARG A 65 -11.06 -3.59 -10.62
C ARG A 65 -10.57 -5.00 -10.30
N GLN A 66 -10.47 -5.36 -9.01
CA GLN A 66 -9.89 -6.60 -8.49
C GLN A 66 -8.51 -7.00 -9.07
N LYS A 67 -7.80 -6.03 -9.67
CA LYS A 67 -6.54 -6.22 -10.39
C LYS A 67 -5.40 -5.50 -9.67
N GLY A 68 -4.23 -6.12 -9.67
CA GLY A 68 -2.99 -5.59 -9.11
C GLY A 68 -2.21 -6.66 -8.34
N SER A 69 -0.88 -6.56 -8.39
CA SER A 69 0.05 -7.40 -7.64
C SER A 69 0.98 -6.52 -6.81
N TYR A 70 1.18 -6.88 -5.53
CA TYR A 70 1.97 -6.08 -4.60
C TYR A 70 3.07 -6.91 -3.96
N LYS A 71 4.31 -6.42 -4.04
CA LYS A 71 5.42 -6.84 -3.16
C LYS A 71 5.26 -6.12 -1.82
N VAL A 72 5.09 -6.86 -0.72
CA VAL A 72 4.72 -6.31 0.59
C VAL A 72 5.40 -7.07 1.73
N ARG A 73 5.77 -6.36 2.79
CA ARG A 73 6.24 -6.99 4.03
C ARG A 73 5.05 -7.63 4.74
N CYS A 74 5.12 -8.93 4.95
CA CYS A 74 4.13 -9.75 5.64
C CYS A 74 4.62 -10.07 7.06
N TRP A 75 3.75 -9.91 8.05
CA TRP A 75 3.90 -10.52 9.36
C TRP A 75 3.24 -11.90 9.33
N ASN A 76 3.96 -12.97 9.64
CA ASN A 76 3.47 -14.33 9.49
C ASN A 76 3.67 -15.13 10.78
N TYR A 77 2.63 -15.83 11.23
CA TYR A 77 2.64 -16.65 12.44
C TYR A 77 3.60 -17.85 12.35
N GLN A 78 3.50 -18.63 11.27
CA GLN A 78 4.25 -19.88 11.04
C GLN A 78 5.77 -19.67 11.07
N TYR A 79 6.26 -18.55 10.53
CA TYR A 79 7.68 -18.20 10.51
C TYR A 79 8.13 -17.55 11.82
N SER A 80 7.81 -18.15 12.97
CA SER A 80 8.25 -17.69 14.30
C SER A 80 7.99 -16.20 14.57
N TYR A 81 6.83 -15.69 14.12
CA TYR A 81 6.42 -14.27 14.23
C TYR A 81 7.31 -13.28 13.48
N ALA A 82 8.18 -13.75 12.58
CA ALA A 82 9.08 -12.94 11.79
C ALA A 82 8.35 -12.22 10.63
N TYR A 83 9.02 -11.20 10.09
CA TYR A 83 8.60 -10.55 8.87
C TYR A 83 9.26 -11.20 7.65
N LYS A 84 8.46 -11.62 6.68
CA LYS A 84 8.93 -12.01 5.34
C LYS A 84 8.44 -10.99 4.29
N THR A 85 9.00 -11.03 3.09
CA THR A 85 8.44 -10.28 1.95
C THR A 85 7.68 -11.23 1.05
N ILE A 86 6.41 -10.94 0.76
CA ILE A 86 5.58 -11.73 -0.17
C ILE A 86 5.24 -10.90 -1.41
N ARG A 87 4.87 -11.60 -2.49
CA ARG A 87 4.08 -11.02 -3.59
C ARG A 87 2.66 -11.58 -3.49
N THR A 88 1.65 -10.72 -3.61
CA THR A 88 0.24 -11.12 -3.47
C THR A 88 -0.65 -10.32 -4.42
N ASN A 89 -1.72 -10.95 -4.92
CA ASN A 89 -2.61 -10.40 -5.93
C ASN A 89 -3.94 -9.98 -5.31
N VAL A 90 -4.54 -8.87 -5.78
CA VAL A 90 -5.83 -8.36 -5.27
C VAL A 90 -6.96 -9.38 -5.46
N SER A 91 -6.92 -10.15 -6.55
CA SER A 91 -7.89 -11.21 -6.87
C SER A 91 -7.84 -12.42 -5.92
N SER A 92 -6.81 -12.55 -5.07
CA SER A 92 -6.71 -13.61 -4.06
C SER A 92 -7.49 -13.30 -2.76
N TYR A 93 -8.22 -12.19 -2.72
CA TYR A 93 -9.01 -11.74 -1.58
C TYR A 93 -10.47 -11.58 -2.01
N SER A 94 -11.42 -11.91 -1.14
CA SER A 94 -12.86 -11.89 -1.45
C SER A 94 -13.66 -11.02 -0.48
N TYR A 95 -12.99 -10.42 0.50
CA TYR A 95 -13.59 -9.61 1.57
C TYR A 95 -12.78 -8.32 1.79
N TYR A 96 -13.42 -7.27 2.32
CA TYR A 96 -12.78 -6.01 2.62
C TYR A 96 -13.29 -5.30 3.88
N LYS A 97 -12.46 -4.38 4.37
CA LYS A 97 -12.86 -3.30 5.26
C LYS A 97 -12.14 -2.01 4.85
N ALA A 98 -12.88 -0.90 4.73
CA ALA A 98 -12.30 0.41 4.50
C ALA A 98 -12.34 1.22 5.80
N ALA A 99 -11.18 1.60 6.34
CA ALA A 99 -11.08 2.27 7.64
C ALA A 99 -9.99 3.35 7.61
N ASP A 100 -10.28 4.52 8.17
CA ASP A 100 -9.25 5.52 8.48
C ASP A 100 -8.59 5.12 9.81
N ILE A 101 -7.39 4.52 9.72
CA ILE A 101 -6.68 3.89 10.84
C ILE A 101 -6.03 4.94 11.74
N ASN A 102 -5.36 5.93 11.14
CA ASN A 102 -4.58 6.94 11.87
C ASN A 102 -5.34 8.26 12.10
N LYS A 103 -6.55 8.41 11.53
CA LYS A 103 -7.38 9.61 11.56
C LYS A 103 -6.77 10.78 10.79
N ASP A 104 -6.21 10.52 9.61
CA ASP A 104 -5.70 11.55 8.67
C ASP A 104 -6.64 11.86 7.48
N GLY A 105 -7.86 11.30 7.51
CA GLY A 105 -8.86 11.44 6.45
C GLY A 105 -8.57 10.56 5.22
N THR A 106 -7.51 9.77 5.22
CA THR A 106 -7.27 8.71 4.24
C THR A 106 -7.82 7.40 4.81
N LYS A 107 -8.76 6.77 4.12
CA LYS A 107 -9.11 5.38 4.44
C LYS A 107 -8.02 4.46 3.91
N GLU A 108 -7.48 3.60 4.75
CA GLU A 108 -6.85 2.34 4.34
C GLU A 108 -7.92 1.36 3.83
N LEU A 109 -7.52 0.49 2.91
CA LEU A 109 -8.29 -0.65 2.46
C LEU A 109 -7.61 -1.92 2.96
N LEU A 110 -8.27 -2.64 3.84
CA LEU A 110 -7.89 -3.97 4.27
C LEU A 110 -8.65 -4.97 3.39
N LEU A 111 -7.94 -5.89 2.76
CA LEU A 111 -8.50 -6.98 1.95
C LEU A 111 -8.25 -8.30 2.68
N SER A 112 -9.21 -9.22 2.72
CA SER A 112 -9.06 -10.52 3.37
C SER A 112 -9.60 -11.70 2.55
N THR A 113 -9.02 -12.88 2.78
CA THR A 113 -9.47 -14.16 2.22
C THR A 113 -10.77 -14.66 2.85
N ASN A 114 -11.13 -14.22 4.07
CA ASN A 114 -12.38 -14.59 4.74
C ASN A 114 -13.04 -13.39 5.46
N SER A 115 -14.29 -13.58 5.91
CA SER A 115 -15.12 -12.54 6.55
C SER A 115 -14.61 -12.03 7.90
N THR A 116 -13.62 -12.68 8.51
CA THR A 116 -13.13 -12.39 9.86
C THR A 116 -11.67 -11.94 9.91
N GLY A 117 -10.92 -12.11 8.81
CA GLY A 117 -9.48 -11.84 8.76
C GLY A 117 -8.65 -12.67 9.74
N ARG A 118 -9.16 -13.82 10.18
CA ARG A 118 -8.51 -14.70 11.16
C ARG A 118 -8.65 -16.19 10.83
N GLY A 119 -7.90 -17.03 11.53
CA GLY A 119 -7.84 -18.48 11.39
C GLY A 119 -6.63 -18.99 10.59
N TYR A 120 -6.52 -20.32 10.46
CA TYR A 120 -5.51 -20.98 9.63
C TYR A 120 -5.63 -20.53 8.16
N GLN A 121 -4.51 -20.40 7.45
CA GLN A 121 -4.42 -19.88 6.08
C GLN A 121 -5.04 -18.48 5.82
N SER A 122 -5.56 -17.81 6.85
CA SER A 122 -6.14 -16.47 6.70
C SER A 122 -5.09 -15.47 6.24
N LYS A 123 -5.46 -14.58 5.31
CA LYS A 123 -4.59 -13.51 4.83
C LYS A 123 -5.30 -12.18 4.92
N VAL A 124 -4.56 -11.15 5.31
CA VAL A 124 -5.03 -9.76 5.26
C VAL A 124 -3.98 -8.87 4.61
N LEU A 125 -4.31 -8.23 3.50
CA LEU A 125 -3.47 -7.21 2.85
C LEU A 125 -3.98 -5.82 3.20
N VAL A 126 -3.12 -4.96 3.75
CA VAL A 126 -3.45 -3.56 4.03
C VAL A 126 -2.84 -2.65 2.97
N LEU A 127 -3.70 -1.90 2.28
CA LEU A 127 -3.37 -0.91 1.27
C LEU A 127 -3.70 0.51 1.78
N THR A 128 -2.91 1.50 1.37
CA THR A 128 -3.15 2.93 1.62
C THR A 128 -3.08 3.74 0.32
N PHE A 129 -3.44 5.02 0.38
CA PHE A 129 -3.38 5.92 -0.75
C PHE A 129 -2.50 7.14 -0.47
N ARG A 130 -1.37 7.27 -1.17
CA ARG A 130 -0.40 8.33 -0.94
C ARG A 130 0.21 8.85 -2.23
N LYS A 131 0.29 10.19 -2.37
CA LYS A 131 0.79 10.89 -3.57
C LYS A 131 0.11 10.39 -4.86
N GLY A 132 -1.22 10.27 -4.85
CA GLY A 132 -2.01 9.87 -6.01
C GLY A 132 -1.96 8.37 -6.37
N LYS A 133 -1.20 7.55 -5.63
CA LYS A 133 -0.98 6.12 -5.93
C LYS A 133 -1.42 5.23 -4.76
N VAL A 134 -1.96 4.06 -5.08
CA VAL A 134 -2.19 2.98 -4.11
C VAL A 134 -0.84 2.37 -3.73
N LYS A 135 -0.64 2.08 -2.45
CA LYS A 135 0.58 1.46 -1.92
C LYS A 135 0.27 0.40 -0.89
N PRO A 136 0.99 -0.74 -0.86
CA PRO A 136 0.90 -1.68 0.24
C PRO A 136 1.53 -1.09 1.52
N LEU A 137 0.86 -1.27 2.66
CA LEU A 137 1.38 -0.92 3.98
C LEU A 137 2.08 -2.11 4.64
N ILE A 138 1.36 -3.24 4.70
CA ILE A 138 1.73 -4.47 5.40
C ILE A 138 0.75 -5.57 4.97
N ALA A 139 1.17 -6.83 5.04
CA ALA A 139 0.29 -7.99 5.00
C ALA A 139 0.39 -8.79 6.30
N PHE A 140 -0.62 -9.61 6.55
CA PHE A 140 -0.67 -10.55 7.66
C PHE A 140 -1.09 -11.92 7.14
N GLU A 141 -0.42 -12.97 7.62
CA GLU A 141 -0.80 -14.37 7.36
C GLU A 141 -0.98 -15.10 8.69
N GLU A 142 -2.06 -15.87 8.78
CA GLU A 142 -2.44 -16.74 9.91
C GLU A 142 -2.64 -16.01 11.23
N LEU A 143 -3.42 -14.92 11.18
CA LEU A 143 -3.88 -14.23 12.39
C LEU A 143 -4.87 -15.13 13.13
N ARG A 144 -4.46 -15.87 14.16
CA ARG A 144 -5.38 -16.71 14.93
C ARG A 144 -6.53 -15.92 15.59
N ASN A 145 -6.26 -14.72 16.14
CA ASN A 145 -7.26 -13.93 16.86
C ASN A 145 -7.78 -12.74 16.04
N GLY A 146 -6.96 -12.18 15.13
CA GLY A 146 -7.38 -11.24 14.10
C GLY A 146 -6.68 -9.87 14.14
N LEU A 147 -7.27 -8.90 13.44
CA LEU A 147 -6.87 -7.48 13.47
C LEU A 147 -7.83 -6.65 14.30
N PHE A 148 -7.32 -5.55 14.85
CA PHE A 148 -8.05 -4.63 15.72
C PHE A 148 -7.61 -3.18 15.48
N LEU A 149 -8.49 -2.22 15.76
CA LEU A 149 -8.20 -0.78 15.68
C LEU A 149 -8.49 -0.12 17.04
N ARG A 150 -7.51 0.61 17.60
CA ARG A 150 -7.68 1.40 18.84
C ARG A 150 -6.76 2.62 18.83
N GLY A 151 -7.25 3.78 19.27
CA GLY A 151 -6.41 4.95 19.58
C GLY A 151 -5.45 5.39 18.47
N LYS A 152 -5.94 5.50 17.23
CA LYS A 152 -5.20 5.84 16.00
C LYS A 152 -4.12 4.81 15.59
N LYS A 153 -4.29 3.54 15.97
CA LYS A 153 -3.33 2.44 15.76
C LYS A 153 -4.06 1.17 15.31
N MET A 154 -3.32 0.30 14.64
CA MET A 154 -3.75 -1.05 14.25
C MET A 154 -2.98 -2.08 15.07
N TYR A 155 -3.63 -3.16 15.48
CA TYR A 155 -3.01 -4.24 16.23
C TYR A 155 -3.34 -5.58 15.57
N ALA A 156 -2.35 -6.47 15.54
CA ALA A 156 -2.49 -7.87 15.16
C ALA A 156 -2.35 -8.73 16.41
N GLN A 157 -3.25 -9.69 16.60
CA GLN A 157 -3.18 -10.65 17.71
C GLN A 157 -3.20 -12.09 17.21
N VAL A 158 -2.36 -12.90 17.84
CA VAL A 158 -2.34 -14.35 17.76
C VAL A 158 -2.19 -14.94 19.16
N GLY A 159 -2.52 -16.23 19.29
CA GLY A 159 -2.34 -16.96 20.53
C GLY A 159 -3.04 -18.31 20.51
N GLY A 160 -2.81 -19.04 21.59
CA GLY A 160 -3.36 -20.34 21.93
C GLY A 160 -3.16 -20.60 23.41
N SER A 161 -3.15 -21.88 23.81
CA SER A 161 -2.82 -22.30 25.18
C SER A 161 -1.40 -21.85 25.57
N THR A 162 -0.44 -22.03 24.67
CA THR A 162 1.00 -21.83 24.91
C THR A 162 1.50 -20.40 24.72
N GLU A 163 0.77 -19.55 24.00
CA GLU A 163 1.20 -18.16 23.80
C GLU A 163 0.05 -17.15 23.63
N SER A 164 0.34 -15.87 23.84
CA SER A 164 -0.44 -14.77 23.26
C SER A 164 0.48 -13.63 22.86
N ILE A 165 0.42 -13.23 21.59
CA ILE A 165 1.26 -12.18 21.02
C ILE A 165 0.38 -11.08 20.42
N ILE A 166 0.61 -9.85 20.86
CA ILE A 166 -0.06 -8.64 20.39
C ILE A 166 1.00 -7.72 19.78
N THR A 167 0.94 -7.51 18.45
CA THR A 167 1.84 -6.59 17.74
C THR A 167 1.09 -5.34 17.32
N GLY A 168 1.51 -4.18 17.82
CA GLY A 168 0.89 -2.88 17.54
C GLY A 168 1.66 -2.05 16.52
N TYR A 169 0.92 -1.42 15.61
CA TYR A 169 1.40 -0.62 14.49
C TYR A 169 0.87 0.81 14.49
N LYS A 170 1.75 1.78 14.22
CA LYS A 170 1.41 3.17 13.85
C LYS A 170 1.49 3.30 12.33
N VAL A 171 0.46 3.85 11.69
CA VAL A 171 0.46 4.19 10.25
C VAL A 171 0.94 5.64 10.10
N ASN A 172 2.07 5.85 9.44
CA ASN A 172 2.67 7.17 9.24
C ASN A 172 3.32 7.28 7.85
N LYS A 173 3.03 8.37 7.11
CA LYS A 173 3.60 8.67 5.77
C LYS A 173 3.50 7.48 4.79
N GLY A 174 2.43 6.67 4.90
CA GLY A 174 2.22 5.48 4.07
C GLY A 174 3.18 4.32 4.38
N LYS A 175 3.56 4.13 5.65
CA LYS A 175 4.25 2.95 6.18
C LYS A 175 3.59 2.50 7.48
N ALA A 176 3.47 1.19 7.71
CA ALA A 176 3.14 0.64 9.02
C ALA A 176 4.44 0.39 9.82
N LYS A 177 4.63 1.11 10.93
CA LYS A 177 5.75 0.90 11.87
C LYS A 177 5.24 0.19 13.12
N GLN A 178 5.85 -0.94 13.46
CA GLN A 178 5.68 -1.57 14.77
C GLN A 178 6.15 -0.58 15.85
N PHE A 179 5.42 -0.51 16.97
CA PHE A 179 5.82 0.28 18.15
C PHE A 179 5.74 -0.52 19.46
N VAL A 180 4.99 -1.62 19.45
CA VAL A 180 4.93 -2.57 20.57
C VAL A 180 4.78 -3.99 20.03
N LYS A 181 5.44 -4.95 20.66
CA LYS A 181 5.16 -6.39 20.61
C LYS A 181 5.05 -6.84 22.06
N LEU A 182 3.90 -7.35 22.47
CA LEU A 182 3.67 -7.98 23.78
C LEU A 182 3.61 -9.49 23.58
N GLU A 183 4.25 -10.26 24.43
CA GLU A 183 4.30 -11.72 24.33
C GLU A 183 4.11 -12.35 25.71
N ARG A 184 3.06 -13.16 25.89
CA ARG A 184 2.92 -14.11 26.99
C ARG A 184 3.32 -15.46 26.44
N LEU A 185 4.29 -16.13 27.04
CA LEU A 185 4.81 -17.43 26.59
C LEU A 185 4.76 -18.42 27.75
N ARG A 186 4.00 -19.51 27.60
CA ARG A 186 3.95 -20.65 28.51
C ARG A 186 4.87 -21.74 27.97
N ARG A 187 5.80 -22.22 28.79
CA ARG A 187 6.85 -23.19 28.45
C ARG A 187 6.98 -24.21 29.58
N TRP A 188 7.55 -25.37 29.27
CA TRP A 188 7.87 -26.44 30.23
C TRP A 188 9.38 -26.64 30.21
N PRO A 189 10.14 -25.97 31.10
CA PRO A 189 11.59 -26.10 31.14
C PRO A 189 12.00 -27.54 31.42
N ASN A 190 13.04 -28.02 30.72
CA ASN A 190 13.66 -29.34 30.93
C ASN A 190 12.68 -30.53 30.92
N GLY A 191 11.53 -30.41 30.23
CA GLY A 191 10.51 -31.47 30.20
C GLY A 191 9.69 -31.62 31.50
N SER A 192 9.76 -30.64 32.41
CA SER A 192 8.93 -30.62 33.63
C SER A 192 7.42 -30.72 33.32
N SER A 193 6.63 -31.23 34.26
CA SER A 193 5.17 -31.10 34.26
C SER A 193 4.72 -29.65 34.42
N ASP A 194 5.55 -28.84 35.07
CA ASP A 194 5.18 -27.51 35.54
C ASP A 194 5.47 -26.45 34.49
N ALA A 195 4.43 -25.68 34.17
CA ALA A 195 4.47 -24.70 33.12
C ALA A 195 4.88 -23.32 33.65
N VAL A 196 6.06 -22.85 33.26
CA VAL A 196 6.51 -21.47 33.53
C VAL A 196 5.89 -20.54 32.49
N THR A 197 5.24 -19.46 32.94
CA THR A 197 4.76 -18.39 32.06
C THR A 197 5.67 -17.17 32.18
N THR A 198 6.15 -16.68 31.04
CA THR A 198 6.98 -15.47 30.95
C THR A 198 6.27 -14.39 30.12
N TYR A 199 6.57 -13.13 30.42
CA TYR A 199 5.91 -11.97 29.81
C TYR A 199 6.96 -11.03 29.24
N TRP A 200 6.74 -10.53 28.03
CA TRP A 200 7.73 -9.75 27.28
C TRP A 200 7.12 -8.54 26.61
N LYS A 201 7.89 -7.45 26.52
CA LYS A 201 7.55 -6.23 25.79
C LYS A 201 8.76 -5.81 24.95
N ASN A 202 8.60 -5.81 23.63
CA ASN A 202 9.65 -5.43 22.67
C ASN A 202 10.98 -6.23 22.85
N GLY A 203 10.90 -7.49 23.26
CA GLY A 203 12.07 -8.35 23.49
C GLY A 203 12.70 -8.25 24.89
N ALA A 204 12.26 -7.31 25.74
CA ALA A 204 12.63 -7.27 27.15
C ALA A 204 11.59 -8.03 27.99
N GLN A 205 12.03 -8.84 28.95
CA GLN A 205 11.15 -9.50 29.92
C GLN A 205 10.55 -8.46 30.88
N ILE A 206 9.29 -8.66 31.27
CA ILE A 206 8.53 -7.79 32.17
C ILE A 206 7.71 -8.64 33.16
N THR A 207 7.17 -8.01 34.20
CA THR A 207 6.26 -8.68 35.13
C THR A 207 4.87 -8.89 34.50
N GLU A 208 4.10 -9.83 35.06
CA GLU A 208 2.69 -10.04 34.66
C GLU A 208 1.86 -8.76 34.85
N THR A 209 2.01 -8.04 35.96
CA THR A 209 1.33 -6.78 36.23
C THR A 209 1.61 -5.73 35.15
N GLN A 210 2.86 -5.60 34.72
CA GLN A 210 3.25 -4.72 33.62
C GLN A 210 2.64 -5.17 32.28
N TYR A 211 2.61 -6.47 32.02
CA TYR A 211 2.01 -7.04 30.80
C TYR A 211 0.51 -6.78 30.75
N ASN A 212 -0.21 -7.04 31.84
CA ASN A 212 -1.65 -6.82 31.95
C ASN A 212 -1.99 -5.33 31.78
N ALA A 213 -1.20 -4.42 32.36
CA ALA A 213 -1.33 -2.98 32.14
C ALA A 213 -1.12 -2.56 30.67
N GLU A 214 -0.21 -3.20 29.92
CA GLU A 214 -0.04 -2.96 28.49
C GLU A 214 -1.14 -3.60 27.63
N CYS A 215 -1.64 -4.77 28.03
CA CYS A 215 -2.81 -5.41 27.43
C CYS A 215 -4.05 -4.50 27.53
N MET A 216 -4.30 -3.89 28.69
CA MET A 216 -5.38 -2.91 28.90
C MET A 216 -5.25 -1.64 28.05
N LYS A 217 -4.03 -1.26 27.62
CA LYS A 217 -3.77 -0.16 26.66
C LYS A 217 -3.94 -0.59 25.20
N SER A 218 -3.91 -1.89 24.91
CA SER A 218 -3.90 -2.47 23.56
C SER A 218 -5.27 -3.02 23.13
N VAL A 219 -5.38 -4.27 22.70
CA VAL A 219 -6.61 -4.84 22.11
C VAL A 219 -7.01 -6.19 22.70
N ALA A 220 -6.31 -6.62 23.76
CA ALA A 220 -6.74 -7.74 24.57
C ALA A 220 -8.23 -7.56 24.97
N TYR A 221 -8.98 -8.66 24.93
CA TYR A 221 -10.40 -8.73 25.31
C TYR A 221 -11.37 -7.86 24.47
N ARG A 222 -10.99 -7.45 23.25
CA ARG A 222 -11.90 -6.77 22.31
C ARG A 222 -12.38 -7.69 21.19
N THR A 223 -13.43 -7.27 20.48
CA THR A 223 -13.88 -7.92 19.24
C THR A 223 -12.95 -7.56 18.07
N PRO A 224 -12.48 -8.54 17.26
CA PRO A 224 -11.68 -8.28 16.08
C PRO A 224 -12.50 -7.64 14.95
N LEU A 225 -11.81 -7.14 13.93
CA LEU A 225 -12.43 -6.60 12.72
C LEU A 225 -13.15 -7.69 11.91
N SER A 226 -14.43 -7.48 11.64
CA SER A 226 -15.17 -8.15 10.56
C SER A 226 -14.93 -7.49 9.19
N PHE A 227 -15.13 -8.24 8.12
CA PHE A 227 -14.94 -7.83 6.72
C PHE A 227 -16.19 -8.15 5.91
N SER A 228 -16.61 -7.22 5.07
CA SER A 228 -17.73 -7.41 4.13
C SER A 228 -17.25 -8.17 2.90
N ARG A 229 -18.07 -9.04 2.31
CA ARG A 229 -17.76 -9.69 1.04
C ARG A 229 -17.64 -8.65 -0.08
N PHE A 230 -16.91 -8.95 -1.15
CA PHE A 230 -17.04 -8.22 -2.39
C PHE A 230 -18.45 -8.45 -2.96
N ASN A 231 -19.08 -7.37 -3.43
CA ASN A 231 -20.25 -7.40 -4.30
C ASN A 231 -19.77 -7.10 -5.72
#